data_AF-A0A8J3MWN6-F1
#
_entry.id   AF-A0A8J3MWN6-F1
#
_cell.length_a   1.000
_cell.length_b   1.000
_cell.length_c   1.000
_cell.angle_alpha   90.00
_cell.angle_beta   90.00
_cell.angle_gamma   90.00
#
_symmetry.space_group_name_H-M   'P 1'
#
loop_
_entity.id
_entity.type
_entity.pdbx_description
1 polymer ?
#
loop_
_entity_poly.entity_id
_entity_poly.type
_entity_poly.pdbx_seq_one_letter_code
_entity_poly.pdbx_strand_id
1 'polypeptide(L)'
;MRKVRQNGTVRLAEGNYYVDLDQIGQYVDLCVDAQQQVFVIRHRQKPLKQVPIKGLHKVLMPLEQFAALMCQQALSEQRRLQQTRQQ
;
A
#
# COMPACT_ATOMS: atom_id res chain seq x y z
N MET A 1 7.49 5.99 -5.49
CA MET A 1 8.60 5.43 -4.71
C MET A 1 8.33 5.30 -3.21
N ARG A 2 8.76 4.18 -2.59
CA ARG A 2 8.71 3.89 -1.15
C ARG A 2 10.01 3.22 -0.69
N LYS A 3 10.46 3.50 0.54
CA LYS A 3 11.63 2.87 1.14
C LYS A 3 11.26 1.51 1.74
N VAL A 4 12.07 0.49 1.47
CA VAL A 4 11.93 -0.84 2.08
C VAL A 4 12.39 -0.78 3.53
N ARG A 5 11.52 -1.24 4.43
CA ARG A 5 11.72 -1.27 5.88
C ARG A 5 12.62 -2.45 6.27
N GLN A 6 13.07 -2.47 7.52
CA GLN A 6 13.95 -3.50 8.08
C GLN A 6 13.39 -4.94 7.99
N ASN A 7 12.08 -5.10 7.87
CA ASN A 7 11.43 -6.40 7.67
C ASN A 7 11.23 -6.77 6.19
N GLY A 8 11.91 -6.08 5.26
CA GLY A 8 11.77 -6.31 3.83
C GLY A 8 10.43 -5.87 3.23
N THR A 9 9.62 -5.10 3.94
CA THR A 9 8.30 -4.64 3.46
C THR A 9 8.29 -3.16 3.09
N VAL A 10 7.36 -2.78 2.24
CA VAL A 10 6.96 -1.39 2.00
C VAL A 10 5.53 -1.18 2.46
N ARG A 11 5.26 -0.02 3.05
CA ARG A 11 3.89 0.40 3.38
C ARG A 11 3.32 1.23 2.24
N LEU A 12 2.16 0.83 1.76
CA LEU A 12 1.36 1.57 0.79
C LEU A 12 -0.07 1.66 1.31
N ALA A 13 -0.53 2.90 1.55
CA ALA A 13 -1.76 3.18 2.28
C ALA A 13 -1.79 2.39 3.61
N GLU A 14 -2.81 1.55 3.78
CA GLU A 14 -3.01 0.72 4.96
C GLU A 14 -2.34 -0.66 4.86
N GLY A 15 -1.88 -1.05 3.67
CA GLY A 15 -1.28 -2.35 3.41
C GLY A 15 0.25 -2.38 3.60
N ASN A 16 0.75 -3.49 4.14
CA ASN A 16 2.17 -3.85 4.06
C ASN A 16 2.38 -4.88 2.94
N TYR A 17 3.32 -4.59 2.05
CA TYR A 17 3.68 -5.45 0.92
C TYR A 17 5.12 -5.89 1.08
N TYR A 18 5.35 -7.20 1.10
CA TYR A 18 6.69 -7.75 1.16
C TYR A 18 7.40 -7.54 -0.18
N VAL A 19 8.62 -7.01 -0.14
CA VAL A 19 9.48 -6.77 -1.30
C VAL A 19 10.60 -7.80 -1.31
N ASP A 20 11.58 -7.64 -0.45
CA ASP A 20 12.71 -8.55 -0.25
C ASP A 20 13.55 -8.02 0.93
N LEU A 21 14.29 -8.90 1.61
CA LEU A 21 15.29 -8.50 2.60
C LEU A 21 16.51 -7.87 1.93
N ASP A 22 16.88 -8.31 0.72
CA ASP A 22 18.04 -7.76 0.00
C ASP A 22 17.84 -6.31 -0.46
N GLN A 23 16.60 -5.83 -0.39
CA GLN A 23 16.22 -4.46 -0.77
C GLN A 23 16.06 -3.54 0.45
N ILE A 24 16.36 -4.00 1.68
CA ILE A 24 16.25 -3.17 2.90
C ILE A 24 17.01 -1.85 2.71
N GLY A 25 16.34 -0.75 3.07
CA GLY A 25 16.90 0.59 2.95
C GLY A 25 16.88 1.18 1.53
N GLN A 26 16.66 0.36 0.50
CA GLN A 26 16.51 0.82 -0.87
C GLN A 26 15.13 1.41 -1.12
N TYR A 27 15.04 2.20 -2.18
CA TYR A 27 13.80 2.76 -2.67
C TYR A 27 13.29 1.98 -3.87
N VAL A 28 12.02 1.60 -3.83
CA VAL A 28 11.35 0.87 -4.91
C VAL A 28 10.11 1.61 -5.39
N ASP A 29 9.76 1.36 -6.65
CA ASP A 29 8.50 1.80 -7.23
C ASP A 29 7.48 0.67 -7.19
N LEU A 30 6.23 1.03 -6.91
CA LEU A 30 5.09 0.13 -6.99
C LEU A 30 4.22 0.65 -8.12
N CYS A 31 4.26 -0.03 -9.26
CA CYS A 31 3.43 0.30 -10.42
C CYS A 31 2.16 -0.54 -10.40
N VAL A 32 1.01 0.06 -10.66
CA VAL A 32 -0.26 -0.68 -10.77
C VAL A 32 -0.32 -1.33 -12.15
N ASP A 33 -0.50 -2.65 -12.17
CA ASP A 33 -1.04 -3.35 -13.33
C ASP A 33 -2.51 -3.65 -13.04
N ALA A 34 -3.41 -2.85 -13.62
CA ALA A 34 -4.84 -2.95 -13.36
C ALA A 34 -5.46 -4.20 -13.98
N GLN A 35 -4.91 -4.69 -15.10
CA GLN A 35 -5.41 -5.88 -15.79
C GLN A 35 -5.12 -7.13 -14.97
N GLN A 36 -3.90 -7.23 -14.44
CA GLN A 36 -3.47 -8.35 -13.60
C GLN A 36 -3.82 -8.16 -12.11
N GLN A 37 -4.23 -6.95 -11.71
CA GLN A 37 -4.59 -6.60 -10.33
C GLN A 37 -3.44 -6.78 -9.34
N VAL A 38 -2.24 -6.47 -9.80
CA VAL A 38 -0.99 -6.58 -9.03
C VAL A 38 -0.29 -5.23 -8.95
N PHE A 39 0.53 -5.08 -7.92
CA PHE A 39 1.63 -4.14 -7.95
C PHE A 39 2.85 -4.81 -8.56
N VAL A 40 3.40 -4.22 -9.62
CA VAL A 40 4.73 -4.55 -10.13
C VAL A 40 5.75 -3.74 -9.34
N ILE A 41 6.54 -4.42 -8.51
CA ILE A 41 7.60 -3.78 -7.74
C ILE A 41 8.83 -3.65 -8.62
N ARG A 42 9.38 -2.45 -8.73
CA ARG A 42 10.58 -2.15 -9.53
C ARG A 42 11.67 -1.52 -8.69
N HIS A 43 12.91 -1.91 -8.94
CA HIS A 43 14.11 -1.24 -8.42
C HIS A 43 14.96 -0.79 -9.59
N ARG A 44 15.30 0.51 -9.66
CA ARG A 44 16.05 1.11 -10.77
C ARG A 44 15.48 0.72 -12.14
N GLN A 45 14.16 0.87 -12.29
CA GLN A 45 13.38 0.52 -13.48
C GLN A 45 13.30 -0.98 -13.83
N LYS A 46 14.05 -1.86 -13.14
CA LYS A 46 13.96 -3.30 -13.34
C LYS A 46 12.84 -3.90 -12.49
N PRO A 47 11.93 -4.72 -13.06
CA PRO A 47 10.94 -5.43 -12.28
C PRO A 47 11.64 -6.46 -11.37
N LEU A 48 11.28 -6.42 -10.09
CA LEU A 48 11.72 -7.41 -9.10
C LEU A 48 10.70 -8.53 -8.99
N LYS A 49 9.43 -8.18 -8.76
CA LYS A 49 8.33 -9.13 -8.63
C LYS A 49 6.97 -8.45 -8.73
N GLN A 50 5.93 -9.28 -8.75
CA GLN A 50 4.55 -8.86 -8.69
C GLN A 50 3.92 -9.31 -7.38
N VAL A 51 3.07 -8.47 -6.79
CA VAL A 51 2.30 -8.81 -5.59
C VAL A 51 0.82 -8.43 -5.79
N PRO A 52 -0.14 -9.29 -5.42
CA PRO A 52 -1.55 -8.96 -5.51
C PRO A 52 -1.91 -7.70 -4.74
N ILE A 53 -2.78 -6.86 -5.30
CA ILE A 53 -3.33 -5.69 -4.60
C ILE A 53 -4.27 -6.21 -3.50
N LYS A 54 -3.96 -5.92 -2.23
CA LYS A 54 -4.79 -6.34 -1.10
C LYS A 54 -6.07 -5.52 -1.03
N GLY A 55 -7.17 -6.16 -0.66
CA GLY A 55 -8.47 -5.49 -0.51
C GLY A 55 -9.15 -5.13 -1.84
N LEU A 56 -8.70 -5.70 -2.95
CA LEU A 56 -9.34 -5.49 -4.24
C LEU A 56 -10.56 -6.40 -4.37
N HIS A 57 -11.75 -5.82 -4.28
CA HIS A 57 -13.01 -6.53 -4.44
C HIS A 57 -13.55 -6.21 -5.86
N LYS A 58 -13.71 -7.23 -6.72
CA LYS A 58 -14.17 -7.07 -8.11
C LYS A 58 -15.69 -6.89 -8.21
N VAL A 59 -16.28 -6.14 -7.29
CA VAL A 59 -17.72 -5.93 -7.22
C VAL A 59 -18.00 -4.44 -7.23
N LEU A 60 -19.13 -4.06 -7.84
CA LEU A 60 -19.63 -2.72 -7.68
C LEU A 60 -19.98 -2.52 -6.20
N MET A 61 -19.30 -1.59 -5.56
CA MET A 61 -19.58 -1.24 -4.18
C MET A 61 -20.78 -0.27 -4.16
N PRO A 62 -21.87 -0.57 -3.43
CA PRO A 62 -22.94 0.38 -3.21
C PRO A 62 -22.41 1.68 -2.60
N LEU A 63 -23.01 2.82 -2.97
CA LEU A 63 -22.55 4.13 -2.54
C LEU A 63 -22.51 4.26 -1.02
N GLU A 64 -23.49 3.69 -0.32
CA GLU A 64 -23.60 3.74 1.13
C GLU A 64 -22.44 3.00 1.80
N GLN A 65 -22.05 1.85 1.26
CA GLN A 65 -20.91 1.07 1.75
C GLN A 65 -19.60 1.81 1.48
N PHE A 66 -19.47 2.41 0.30
CA PHE A 66 -18.31 3.22 -0.05
C PHE A 66 -18.17 4.43 0.89
N ALA A 67 -19.25 5.19 1.09
CA ALA A 67 -19.25 6.35 1.97
C ALA A 67 -18.90 5.97 3.41
N ALA A 68 -19.46 4.87 3.92
CA ALA A 68 -19.15 4.36 5.25
C ALA A 68 -17.65 3.99 5.38
N LEU A 69 -17.09 3.29 4.39
CA LEU A 69 -15.66 2.93 4.36
C LEU A 69 -14.78 4.18 4.35
N MET A 70 -15.07 5.15 3.48
CA MET A 70 -14.29 6.38 3.38
C MET A 70 -14.32 7.20 4.69
N CYS A 71 -15.47 7.29 5.34
CA CYS A 71 -15.60 7.93 6.66
C CYS A 71 -14.76 7.23 7.73
N GLN A 72 -14.79 5.88 7.77
CA GLN A 72 -13.98 5.11 8.72
C GLN A 72 -12.47 5.31 8.49
N GLN A 73 -12.03 5.34 7.23
CA GLN A 73 -10.63 5.62 6.88
C GLN A 73 -10.22 7.03 7.31
N ALA A 74 -11.04 8.05 7.03
CA ALA A 74 -10.79 9.42 7.43
C ALA A 74 -10.65 9.57 8.96
N LEU A 75 -11.56 8.96 9.73
CA LEU A 75 -11.50 8.96 11.20
C LEU A 75 -10.25 8.25 11.73
N SER A 76 -9.84 7.15 11.09
CA SER A 76 -8.66 6.39 11.49
C SER A 76 -7.37 7.15 11.22
N GLU A 77 -7.30 7.86 10.08
CA GLU A 77 -6.19 8.73 9.75
C GLU A 77 -6.12 9.96 10.67
N GLN A 78 -7.26 10.57 11.01
CA GLN A 78 -7.32 11.67 11.97
C GLN A 78 -6.75 11.25 13.34
N ARG A 79 -7.17 10.07 13.85
CA ARG A 79 -6.64 9.52 15.11
C ARG A 79 -5.13 9.30 15.05
N ARG A 80 -4.61 8.75 13.96
CA ARG A 80 -3.17 8.55 13.75
C ARG A 80 -2.39 9.86 13.76
N LEU A 81 -2.92 10.91 13.12
CA LEU A 81 -2.29 12.23 13.09
C LEU A 81 -2.28 12.90 14.46
N GLN A 82 -3.37 12.76 15.24
CA GLN A 82 -3.42 13.27 16.61
C GLN A 82 -2.36 12.61 17.51
N GLN A 83 -2.19 11.29 17.40
CA GLN A 83 -1.16 10.55 18.15
C GLN A 83 0.26 10.96 17.77
N THR A 84 0.51 11.19 16.47
CA THR A 84 1.84 11.60 15.97
C THR A 84 2.21 13.02 16.39
N ARG A 85 1.21 13.90 16.62
CA ARG A 85 1.42 15.29 17.08
C ARG A 85 1.68 15.43 18.57
N GLN A 86 1.41 14.40 19.37
CA GLN A 86 1.60 14.40 20.83
C GLN A 86 2.95 13.78 21.25
N GLN A 87 3.78 13.35 20.29
CA GLN A 87 5.14 12.85 20.47
C GLN A 87 6.15 13.86 19.94
#